data_AF-A0A671KFS1-F1
#
_entry.id   AF-A0A671KFS1-F1
#
_cell.length_a   1.000
_cell.length_b   1.000
_cell.length_c   1.000
_cell.angle_alpha   90.00
_cell.angle_beta   90.00
_cell.angle_gamma   90.00
#
_symmetry.space_group_name_H-M   'P 1'
#
loop_
_entity.id
_entity.type
_entity.pdbx_description
1 polymer ?
#
loop_
_entity_poly.entity_id
_entity_poly.type
_entity_poly.pdbx_seq_one_letter_code
_entity_poly.pdbx_strand_id
1 'polypeptide(L)' 'MDAQVRSVLYRVIRRIPNKNIENLLKKWNCLSTDQLYALDYTRPKWVIVEHVISFCEVRYIHYIQFLIN' A
#
# COMPACT_ATOMS: atom_id res chain seq x y z
N MET A 1 -0.22 1.14 12.21
CA MET A 1 0.74 0.08 11.90
C MET A 1 2.02 0.35 12.68
N ASP A 2 2.75 -0.69 13.14
CA ASP A 2 4.02 -0.49 13.84
C ASP A 2 5.08 0.18 12.93
N ALA A 3 5.93 1.04 13.52
CA ALA A 3 6.92 1.83 12.77
C ALA A 3 7.96 0.95 12.03
N GLN A 4 8.30 -0.22 12.57
CA GLN A 4 9.17 -1.17 11.89
C GLN A 4 8.49 -1.78 10.67
N VAL A 5 7.21 -2.16 10.80
CA VAL A 5 6.43 -2.72 9.69
C VAL A 5 6.30 -1.70 8.56
N ARG A 6 6.04 -0.43 8.88
CA ARG A 6 6.03 0.67 7.91
C ARG A 6 7.37 0.82 7.19
N SER A 7 8.48 0.77 7.94
CA SER A 7 9.84 0.89 7.40
C SER A 7 10.22 -0.27 6.47
N VAL A 8 9.87 -1.51 6.84
CA VAL A 8 10.07 -2.71 6.01
C VAL A 8 9.24 -2.61 4.74
N LEU A 9 7.96 -2.25 4.85
CA LEU A 9 7.05 -2.10 3.71
C LEU A 9 7.57 -1.05 2.72
N TYR A 10 8.00 0.11 3.24
CA TYR A 10 8.60 1.16 2.42
C TYR A 10 9.85 0.68 1.67
N ARG A 11 10.75 -0.05 2.35
CA ARG A 11 11.97 -0.60 1.73
C ARG A 11 11.66 -1.63 0.64
N VAL A 12 10.69 -2.52 0.89
CA VAL A 12 10.27 -3.57 -0.05
C VAL A 12 9.69 -2.92 -1.31
N ILE A 13 8.72 -2.02 -1.16
CA ILE A 13 8.06 -1.38 -2.33
C ILE A 13 9.04 -0.47 -3.08
N ARG A 14 9.92 0.26 -2.38
CA ARG A 14 10.93 1.11 -3.01
C ARG A 14 11.90 0.32 -3.90
N ARG A 15 12.20 -0.94 -3.60
CA ARG A 15 13.09 -1.81 -4.40
C ARG A 15 12.46 -2.35 -5.69
N ILE A 16 11.15 -2.21 -5.86
CA ILE A 16 10.42 -2.76 -7.02
C ILE A 16 10.72 -1.97 -8.31
N PRO A 17 10.98 -2.60 -9.46
CA PRO A 17 11.19 -1.87 -10.70
C PRO A 17 9.97 -1.01 -11.08
N ASN A 18 10.21 0.24 -11.50
CA ASN A 18 9.17 1.24 -11.74
C ASN A 18 8.20 0.84 -12.87
N LYS A 19 8.68 0.05 -13.84
CA LYS A 19 7.99 -0.28 -15.09
C LYS A 19 6.77 -1.20 -14.91
N ASN A 20 6.44 -1.65 -13.71
CA ASN A 20 5.37 -2.62 -13.48
C ASN A 20 4.66 -2.47 -12.12
N ILE A 21 4.66 -1.28 -11.52
CA ILE A 21 4.11 -1.10 -10.17
C ILE A 21 2.61 -1.40 -10.10
N GLU A 22 1.84 -0.97 -11.11
CA GLU A 22 0.39 -1.25 -11.19
C GLU A 22 0.12 -2.76 -11.26
N ASN A 23 0.83 -3.46 -12.14
CA ASN A 23 0.66 -4.89 -12.33
C ASN A 23 1.07 -5.68 -11.09
N LEU A 24 2.09 -5.20 -10.37
CA LEU A 24 2.52 -5.77 -9.11
C LEU A 24 1.48 -5.53 -8.00
N LEU A 25 0.95 -4.31 -7.86
CA LEU A 25 -0.06 -3.99 -6.86
C LEU A 25 -1.36 -4.78 -7.09
N LYS A 26 -1.76 -4.97 -8.36
CA LYS A 26 -2.86 -5.85 -8.75
C LYS A 26 -2.63 -7.31 -8.34
N LYS A 27 -1.41 -7.84 -8.52
CA LYS A 27 -1.05 -9.20 -8.10
C LYS A 27 -0.91 -9.36 -6.59
N TRP A 28 -0.58 -8.29 -5.88
CA TRP A 28 -0.32 -8.36 -4.45
C TRP A 28 -1.58 -8.63 -3.62
N ASN A 29 -2.76 -8.32 -4.17
CA ASN A 29 -4.07 -8.57 -3.57
C ASN A 29 -4.27 -7.94 -2.16
N CYS A 30 -3.38 -7.02 -1.77
CA CYS A 30 -3.44 -6.29 -0.50
C CYS A 30 -4.33 -5.04 -0.57
N LEU A 31 -4.68 -4.60 -1.78
CA LEU A 31 -5.53 -3.43 -2.02
C LEU A 31 -6.81 -3.90 -2.69
N SER A 32 -7.94 -3.28 -2.31
CA SER A 32 -9.19 -3.48 -3.04
C SER A 32 -9.10 -2.83 -4.43
N THR A 33 -10.00 -3.24 -5.32
CA THR A 33 -10.13 -2.66 -6.66
C THR A 33 -10.29 -1.13 -6.59
N ASP A 34 -11.10 -0.62 -5.66
CA ASP A 34 -11.32 0.82 -5.50
C ASP A 34 -10.07 1.56 -5.01
N GLN A 35 -9.30 0.95 -4.10
CA GLN A 35 -8.02 1.51 -3.65
C GLN A 35 -6.97 1.52 -4.76
N LEU A 36 -6.98 0.52 -5.64
CA LEU A 36 -6.13 0.48 -6.83
C LEU A 36 -6.50 1.55 -7.85
N TYR A 37 -7.79 1.86 -8.02
CA TYR A 37 -8.29 2.95 -8.88
C TYR A 37 -8.00 4.34 -8.31
N ALA A 38 -7.96 4.48 -6.99
CA ALA A 38 -7.62 5.74 -6.33
C ALA A 38 -6.13 6.12 -6.43
N LEU A 39 -5.27 5.23 -6.93
CA LEU A 39 -3.86 5.51 -7.14
C LEU A 39 -3.63 6.27 -8.46
N ASP A 40 -2.99 7.43 -8.37
CA ASP A 40 -2.52 8.18 -9.52
C ASP A 40 -1.15 7.66 -9.98
N TYR A 41 -1.16 6.75 -10.95
CA TYR A 41 0.05 6.13 -11.50
C TYR A 41 0.92 7.09 -12.35
N THR A 42 0.44 8.29 -12.63
CA THR A 42 1.21 9.33 -13.33
C THR A 42 2.19 10.05 -12.39
N ARG A 43 1.98 9.92 -11.08
CA ARG A 43 2.83 10.51 -10.04
C ARG A 43 4.18 9.81 -9.95
N PRO A 44 5.18 10.49 -9.37
CA PRO A 44 6.43 9.83 -8.99
C PRO A 44 6.17 8.61 -8.10
N LYS A 45 6.96 7.57 -8.32
CA LYS A 45 6.85 6.28 -7.59
C LYS A 45 6.67 6.43 -6.09
N TRP A 46 7.46 7.31 -5.46
CA TRP A 46 7.45 7.49 -4.01
C TRP A 46 6.09 7.94 -3.48
N VAL A 47 5.35 8.76 -4.24
CA VAL A 47 3.99 9.19 -3.90
C VAL A 47 3.02 8.02 -3.93
N ILE A 48 3.12 7.17 -4.96
CA ILE A 48 2.31 5.95 -5.08
C ILE A 48 2.59 5.03 -3.89
N VAL A 49 3.85 4.84 -3.51
CA VAL A 49 4.25 4.03 -2.35
C VAL A 49 3.65 4.57 -1.05
N GLU A 50 3.67 5.89 -0.84
CA GLU A 50 3.09 6.50 0.35
C GLU A 50 1.56 6.31 0.43
N HIS A 51 0.84 6.46 -0.69
CA HIS A 51 -0.59 6.16 -0.73
C HIS A 51 -0.89 4.68 -0.45
N VAL A 52 -0.12 3.75 -1.02
CA VAL A 52 -0.27 2.31 -0.75
C VAL A 52 -0.08 2.00 0.73
N ILE A 53 0.95 2.59 1.36
CA ILE A 53 1.21 2.41 2.80
C ILE A 53 0.04 2.97 3.63
N SER A 54 -0.48 4.14 3.28
CA SER A 54 -1.64 4.74 3.94
C SER A 54 -2.87 3.82 3.89
N PHE A 55 -3.17 3.21 2.73
CA PHE A 55 -4.25 2.22 2.62
C PHE A 55 -4.05 0.99 3.51
N CYS A 56 -2.81 0.51 3.64
CA CYS A 56 -2.48 -0.58 4.54
C CYS A 56 -2.65 -0.20 6.02
N GLU A 57 -2.34 1.05 6.40
CA GLU A 57 -2.54 1.54 7.77
C GLU A 57 -4.01 1.59 8.15
N VAL A 58 -4.87 2.11 7.27
CA VAL A 58 -6.32 2.20 7.49
C VAL A 58 -6.94 0.82 7.63
N ARG A 59 -6.59 -0.13 6.74
CA ARG A 59 -7.09 -1.52 6.85
C ARG A 59 -6.71 -2.19 8.17
N TYR A 60 -5.48 -2.01 8.64
CA TYR A 60 -5.02 -2.64 9.88
C TYR A 60 -5.75 -2.08 11.11
N ILE A 61 -6.01 -0.77 11.13
CA ILE A 61 -6.79 -0.12 12.18
C ILE A 61 -8.24 -0.63 12.16
N HIS A 62 -8.86 -0.74 10.97
CA HIS A 62 -10.24 -1.19 10.85
C HIS A 62 -10.42 -2.66 11.28
N TYR A 63 -9.46 -3.54 10.96
CA TYR A 63 -9.48 -4.93 11.38
C TYR A 63 -9.32 -5.09 12.90
N ILE A 64 -8.47 -4.27 13.51
CA ILE A 64 -8.28 -4.26 14.96
C ILE A 64 -9.54 -3.71 15.66
N GLN A 65 -10.14 -2.63 15.14
CA GLN A 65 -11.38 -2.06 15.69
C GLN A 65 -12.55 -3.05 15.64
N PHE A 66 -12.63 -3.87 14.58
CA PHE A 66 -13.66 -4.89 14.40
C PHE A 66 -13.44 -6.14 15.29
N LEU A 67 -12.21 -6.43 15.69
CA LEU A 67 -11.89 -7.55 16.58
C LEU A 67 -12.03 -7.19 18.08
N ILE A 68 -12.13 -5.90 18.42
CA ILE A 68 -12.27 -5.41 19.81
C ILE A 68 -13.72 -4.98 20.11
N ASN A 69 -14.65 -5.04 19.15
CA ASN A 69 -16.10 -4.91 19.37
C ASN A 69 -16.78 -6.26 19.19
#